data_AF-A0A2N2G0I5-F1
#
_entry.id   AF-A0A2N2G0I5-F1
#
_cell.length_a   1.000
_cell.length_b   1.000
_cell.length_c   1.000
_cell.angle_alpha   90.00
_cell.angle_beta   90.00
_cell.angle_gamma   90.00
#
_symmetry.space_group_name_H-M   'P 1'
#
loop_
_entity.id
_entity.type
_entity.pdbx_description
1 polymer ?
#
loop_
_entity_poly.entity_id
_entity_poly.type
_entity_poly.pdbx_seq_one_letter_code
_entity_poly.pdbx_strand_id
1 'polypeptide(L)' 'IFYDTAKIWKNTNTWTGLTDNTRRLSDIGLSYTASYENIHFKTSYARGFGNDSTPVSEESKNKFLAQLFWLF' A
#
# COMPACT_ATOMS: atom_id res chain seq x y z
N ILE A 1 -7.63 8.16 9.40
CA ILE A 1 -6.22 8.35 8.96
C ILE A 1 -5.46 7.09 9.38
N PHE A 2 -4.60 6.56 8.52
CA PHE A 2 -3.75 5.43 8.85
C PHE A 2 -2.32 5.66 8.38
N TYR A 3 -1.41 4.96 9.04
CA TYR A 3 -0.02 4.78 8.64
C TYR A 3 0.20 3.30 8.37
N ASP A 4 0.69 2.97 7.19
CA ASP A 4 1.01 1.60 6.81
C ASP A 4 2.49 1.47 6.47
N THR A 5 3.09 0.35 6.87
CA THR A 5 4.49 0.08 6.57
C THR A 5 4.70 -1.40 6.26
N ALA A 6 5.30 -1.68 5.12
CA ALA A 6 5.65 -3.02 4.68
C ALA A 6 7.15 -3.10 4.40
N LYS A 7 7.72 -4.30 4.53
CA LYS A 7 9.06 -4.60 4.05
C LYS A 7 8.97 -5.76 3.09
N ILE A 8 9.51 -5.57 1.89
CA ILE A 8 9.59 -6.59 0.85
C ILE A 8 11.07 -6.92 0.60
N TRP A 9 11.35 -8.19 0.32
CA TRP A 9 12.68 -8.62 -0.08
C TRP A 9 12.58 -9.60 -1.25
N LYS A 10 13.58 -9.59 -2.13
CA LYS A 10 13.71 -10.54 -3.25
C LYS A 10 14.89 -11.48 -2.98
N ASN A 11 14.72 -12.77 -3.27
CA ASN A 11 15.77 -13.78 -3.10
C ASN A 11 16.82 -13.72 -4.22
N THR A 12 16.45 -13.22 -5.40
CA THR A 12 17.31 -13.08 -6.57
C THR A 12 17.02 -11.76 -7.28
N ASN A 13 18.10 -11.05 -7.62
CA ASN A 13 18.17 -9.68 -8.17
C ASN A 13 17.69 -8.53 -7.26
N THR A 14 18.54 -7.51 -7.16
CA THR A 14 18.29 -6.21 -6.57
C THR A 14 17.12 -5.52 -7.27
N TRP A 15 16.26 -4.83 -6.51
CA TRP A 15 15.29 -3.91 -7.09
C TRP A 15 16.01 -2.87 -7.93
N THR A 16 15.47 -2.53 -9.10
CA THR A 16 16.07 -1.52 -9.99
C THR A 16 16.27 -0.22 -9.22
N GLY A 17 17.53 0.21 -9.06
CA GLY A 17 17.90 1.43 -8.33
C GLY A 17 18.15 1.28 -6.83
N LEU A 18 18.15 0.08 -6.26
CA LEU A 18 18.52 -0.17 -4.86
C LEU A 18 19.81 -1.03 -4.77
N THR A 19 20.64 -0.71 -3.77
CA THR A 19 21.89 -1.43 -3.45
C THR A 19 21.67 -2.67 -2.57
N ASP A 20 20.46 -2.84 -2.03
CA ASP A 20 20.06 -3.97 -1.20
C ASP A 20 18.82 -4.64 -1.81
N ASN A 21 18.66 -5.94 -1.53
CA ASN A 21 17.52 -6.75 -1.95
C ASN A 21 16.27 -6.49 -1.11
N THR A 22 16.38 -5.67 -0.07
CA THR A 22 15.28 -5.28 0.78
C THR A 22 14.80 -3.86 0.49
N ARG A 23 13.48 -3.67 0.56
CA ARG A 23 12.84 -2.38 0.39
C ARG A 23 11.78 -2.22 1.46
N ARG A 24 11.72 -1.02 2.05
CA ARG A 24 10.63 -0.61 2.92
C ARG A 24 9.59 0.13 2.06
N LEU A 25 8.34 0.06 2.45
CA LEU A 25 7.22 0.78 1.86
C LEU A 25 6.47 1.43 3.01
N SER A 26 6.23 2.73 2.93
CA SER A 26 5.67 3.53 4.02
C SER A 26 4.69 4.52 3.44
N ASP A 27 3.43 4.37 3.84
CA ASP A 27 2.32 5.10 3.25
C ASP A 27 1.51 5.79 4.34
N ILE A 28 1.06 7.01 4.06
CA ILE A 28 0.08 7.71 4.87
C ILE A 28 -1.21 7.86 4.07
N GLY A 29 -2.35 7.61 4.71
CA GLY A 29 -3.60 7.55 3.98
C GLY A 29 -4.86 7.87 4.80
N LEU A 30 -5.93 8.05 4.04
CA LEU A 30 -7.29 8.19 4.53
C LEU A 30 -8.08 6.96 4.10
N SER A 31 -8.91 6.46 5.01
CA SER A 31 -9.81 5.36 4.74
C SER A 31 -11.20 5.74 5.18
N TYR A 32 -12.19 5.34 4.38
CA TYR A 32 -13.60 5.43 4.71
C TYR A 32 -14.21 4.04 4.66
N THR A 33 -15.03 3.73 5.65
CA THR A 33 -15.73 2.45 5.74
C THR A 33 -17.22 2.75 5.86
N ALA A 34 -18.01 2.17 4.95
CA ALA A 34 -19.46 2.11 5.05
C ALA A 34 -19.86 0.66 5.34
N SER A 35 -20.87 0.47 6.18
CA SER A 35 -21.36 -0.87 6.53
C SER A 35 -22.87 -0.84 6.56
N TYR A 36 -23.50 -1.81 5.89
CA TYR A 36 -24.94 -1.99 5.84
C TYR A 36 -25.24 -3.48 5.91
N GLU A 37 -25.92 -3.89 6.99
CA GLU A 37 -26.19 -5.31 7.29
C GLU A 37 -24.90 -6.14 7.19
N ASN A 38 -24.87 -7.10 6.27
CA ASN A 38 -23.77 -8.03 6.05
C ASN A 38 -22.75 -7.52 5.03
N ILE A 39 -22.95 -6.30 4.50
CA ILE A 39 -22.11 -5.70 3.46
C ILE A 39 -21.22 -4.63 4.08
N HIS A 40 -19.91 -4.79 3.93
CA HIS A 40 -18.93 -3.80 4.35
C HIS A 40 -18.14 -3.30 3.14
N PHE A 41 -18.26 -2.01 2.85
CA PHE A 41 -17.48 -1.34 1.82
C PHE A 41 -16.37 -0.51 2.48
N LYS A 42 -15.12 -0.76 2.09
CA LYS A 42 -13.96 -0.01 2.54
C LYS A 42 -13.28 0.62 1.33
N THR A 43 -13.06 1.92 1.37
CA THR A 43 -12.25 2.63 0.39
C THR A 43 -11.11 3.35 1.09
N SER A 44 -9.96 3.43 0.45
CA SER A 44 -8.80 4.13 0.97
C SER A 44 -7.96 4.74 -0.13
N TYR A 45 -7.40 5.89 0.19
CA TYR A 45 -6.41 6.58 -0.60
C TYR A 45 -5.18 6.82 0.25
N ALA A 46 -4.01 6.41 -0.25
CA ALA A 46 -2.74 6.56 0.44
C ALA A 46 -1.67 7.08 -0.51
N ARG A 47 -0.67 7.73 0.08
CA ARG A 47 0.49 8.26 -0.62
C ARG A 47 1.77 7.82 0.07
N GLY A 48 2.69 7.27 -0.72
CA GLY A 48 4.02 6.88 -0.25
C GLY A 48 4.89 8.09 0.08
N PHE A 49 5.65 7.99 1.16
CA PHE A 49 6.58 9.04 1.62
C PHE A 49 7.97 8.50 1.95
N GLY A 50 8.95 9.39 2.09
CA GLY A 50 10.36 9.01 2.32
C GLY A 50 11.01 8.40 1.08
N ASN A 51 11.97 7.48 1.28
CA ASN A 51 12.64 6.74 0.19
C ASN A 51 11.64 5.96 -0.68
N ASP A 52 10.48 5.65 -0.11
CA ASP A 52 9.41 4.87 -0.73
C ASP A 52 8.54 5.74 -1.66
N SER A 53 8.74 7.07 -1.62
CA SER A 53 8.13 8.02 -2.56
C SER A 53 8.79 8.05 -3.94
N THR A 54 9.92 7.35 -4.08
CA THR A 54 10.62 7.12 -5.35
C THR A 54 10.02 5.86 -5.98
N PRO A 55 9.19 5.98 -7.02
CA PRO A 55 8.60 4.82 -7.66
C PRO A 55 9.70 4.04 -8.39
N VAL A 56 9.73 2.73 -8.17
CA VAL A 56 10.41 1.80 -9.08
C VAL A 56 9.44 1.45 -10.21
N SER A 57 9.94 0.84 -11.28
CA SER A 57 9.15 0.44 -12.45
C SER A 57 7.84 -0.29 -12.11
N GLU A 58 7.81 -1.01 -10.99
CA GLU A 58 6.67 -1.83 -10.57
C GLU A 58 5.67 -1.12 -9.62
N GLU A 59 5.79 0.19 -9.33
CA GLU A 59 4.94 0.82 -8.30
C GLU A 59 4.50 2.27 -8.55
N SER A 60 3.30 2.61 -8.08
CA SER A 60 2.74 3.96 -8.05
C SER A 60 2.88 4.59 -6.67
N LYS A 61 3.25 5.88 -6.64
CA LYS A 61 3.31 6.71 -5.43
C LYS A 61 1.94 6.95 -4.77
N ASN A 62 0.88 6.91 -5.56
CA ASN A 62 -0.49 7.08 -5.09
C ASN A 62 -1.21 5.73 -5.19
N LYS A 63 -1.82 5.30 -4.09
CA LYS A 63 -2.48 4.00 -3.97
C LYS A 63 -3.95 4.23 -3.64
N PHE A 64 -4.83 3.73 -4.49
CA PHE A 64 -6.26 3.70 -4.24
C PHE A 64 -6.70 2.25 -4.09
N LEU A 65 -7.47 1.96 -3.05
CA LEU A 65 -7.96 0.62 -2.77
C LEU A 65 -9.45 0.71 -2.41
N ALA A 66 -10.27 -0.07 -3.12
CA ALA A 66 -11.67 -0.28 -2.81
C ALA A 66 -11.91 -1.77 -2.59
N GLN A 67 -12.56 -2.11 -1.49
CA GLN A 67 -12.84 -3.49 -1.07
C GLN A 67 -14.30 -3.60 -0.64
N LEU A 68 -14.95 -4.68 -1.07
CA LEU A 68 -16.29 -5.05 -0.64
C LEU A 68 -16.21 -6.40 0.06
N PHE A 69 -16.73 -6.47 1.27
CA PHE A 69 -16.80 -7.70 2.05
C PHE A 69 -18.26 -8.05 2.27
N TRP A 70 -18.59 -9.33 2.08
CA TRP A 70 -19.84 -9.92 2.52
C TRP A 70 -19.52 -10.82 3.72
N LEU A 71 -20.14 -10.56 4.86
CA LEU A 71 -20.05 -11.44 6.04
C LEU A 71 -21.24 -12.40 6.03
N PHE A 72 -20.95 -13.70 6.11
CA PHE A 72 -21.94 -14.77 6.19
C PHE A 72 -22.36 -15.04 7.64
#